data_AF-X8C8H4-F1
#
_entry.id   AF-X8C8H4-F1
#
_cell.length_a   1.000
_cell.length_b   1.000
_cell.length_c   1.000
_cell.angle_alpha   90.00
_cell.angle_beta   90.00
_cell.angle_gamma   90.00
#
_symmetry.space_group_name_H-M   'P 1'
#
loop_
_entity.id
_entity.type
_entity.pdbx_description
1 polymer ?
#
loop_
_entity_poly.entity_id
_entity_poly.type
_entity_poly.pdbx_seq_one_letter_code
_entity_poly.pdbx_strand_id
1 'polypeptide(L)'
;MEAVRALIPTVRVDANGGWTVGQAVEAVKALTATGPLEYLEQPCRTVEELAELRRQVDVPVAADESIRKADDPLKVVRAHAADVAVLKVAPLGGISSLLAIAEQIDIPVVVSSALDSAVGIAAGLSAAAALPVLDHACGLGTGGLFADDVADAAVPVDGCLPVTRVTPDPARLRALAAHPRGGSGGSTGSRPATHCSRCPDLWATCRRRHVGRGQH
;
A
#
# COMPACT_ATOMS: atom_id res chain seq x y z
N MET A 1 8.66 -20.76 -2.92
CA MET A 1 7.30 -20.94 -3.48
C MET A 1 6.60 -22.15 -2.91
N GLU A 2 7.14 -23.35 -3.07
CA GLU A 2 6.52 -24.61 -2.59
C GLU A 2 6.11 -24.57 -1.10
N ALA A 3 7.01 -24.11 -0.22
CA ALA A 3 6.73 -24.00 1.21
C ALA A 3 5.55 -23.08 1.54
N VAL A 4 5.38 -21.97 0.80
CA VAL A 4 4.23 -21.05 0.99
C VAL A 4 2.95 -21.70 0.46
N ARG A 5 3.01 -22.32 -0.72
CA ARG A 5 1.85 -22.99 -1.35
C ARG A 5 1.34 -24.19 -0.54
N ALA A 6 2.21 -24.86 0.21
CA ALA A 6 1.81 -25.93 1.12
C ALA A 6 0.91 -25.44 2.27
N LEU A 7 0.91 -24.13 2.55
CA LEU A 7 0.16 -23.53 3.65
C LEU A 7 -0.99 -22.63 3.17
N ILE A 8 -0.84 -21.98 2.02
CA ILE A 8 -1.79 -20.97 1.52
C ILE A 8 -2.01 -21.18 0.01
N PRO A 9 -3.28 -21.23 -0.46
CA PRO A 9 -3.60 -21.51 -1.86
C PRO A 9 -3.26 -20.34 -2.80
N THR A 10 -3.42 -19.11 -2.32
CA THR A 10 -3.27 -17.88 -3.10
C THR A 10 -1.93 -17.22 -2.77
N VAL A 11 -1.08 -17.01 -3.78
CA VAL A 11 0.27 -16.47 -3.60
C VAL A 11 0.51 -15.31 -4.56
N ARG A 12 1.08 -14.24 -4.01
CA ARG A 12 1.60 -13.07 -4.73
C ARG A 12 3.10 -12.98 -4.50
N VAL A 13 3.81 -12.34 -5.40
CA VAL A 13 5.24 -12.06 -5.26
C VAL A 13 5.46 -10.58 -5.52
N ASP A 14 6.24 -9.91 -4.68
CA ASP A 14 6.69 -8.53 -4.87
C ASP A 14 8.20 -8.53 -5.09
N ALA A 15 8.64 -7.86 -6.16
CA ALA A 15 10.05 -7.75 -6.53
C ALA A 15 10.59 -6.32 -6.40
N ASN A 16 9.76 -5.33 -6.00
CA ASN A 16 10.13 -3.95 -5.73
C ASN A 16 10.96 -3.25 -6.84
N GLY A 17 10.70 -3.61 -8.10
CA GLY A 17 11.39 -3.14 -9.29
C GLY A 17 12.80 -3.68 -9.46
N GLY A 18 13.11 -4.81 -8.82
CA GLY A 18 14.46 -5.38 -8.73
C GLY A 18 14.93 -6.14 -9.96
N TRP A 19 14.06 -6.38 -10.95
CA TRP A 19 14.40 -7.19 -12.12
C TRP A 19 14.38 -6.38 -13.42
N THR A 20 15.26 -6.74 -14.34
CA THR A 20 15.09 -6.44 -15.77
C THR A 20 13.95 -7.25 -16.35
N VAL A 21 13.41 -6.86 -17.51
CA VAL A 21 12.33 -7.60 -18.19
C VAL A 21 12.70 -9.07 -18.43
N GLY A 22 13.90 -9.34 -18.94
CA GLY A 22 14.37 -10.71 -19.18
C GLY A 22 14.48 -11.55 -17.89
N GLN A 23 14.97 -10.95 -16.80
CA GLN A 23 15.00 -11.63 -15.48
C GLN A 23 13.59 -11.90 -14.96
N ALA A 24 12.65 -10.97 -15.16
CA ALA A 24 11.27 -11.13 -14.74
C ALA A 24 10.56 -12.26 -15.52
N VAL A 25 10.82 -12.40 -16.83
CA VAL A 25 10.30 -13.53 -17.63
C VAL A 25 10.78 -14.87 -17.08
N GLU A 26 12.08 -15.01 -16.80
CA GLU A 26 12.64 -16.23 -16.24
C GLU A 26 12.12 -16.50 -14.81
N ALA A 27 11.98 -15.45 -13.99
CA ALA A 27 11.38 -15.55 -12.67
C ALA A 27 9.92 -16.02 -12.73
N VAL A 28 9.10 -15.49 -13.65
CA VAL A 28 7.71 -15.92 -13.83
C VAL A 28 7.64 -17.42 -14.13
N LYS A 29 8.46 -17.93 -15.06
CA LYS A 29 8.51 -19.37 -15.37
C LYS A 29 8.80 -20.21 -14.12
N ALA A 30 9.80 -19.80 -13.33
CA ALA A 30 10.18 -20.52 -12.12
C ALA A 30 9.11 -20.44 -11.01
N LEU A 31 8.53 -19.25 -10.78
CA LEU A 31 7.56 -19.00 -9.71
C LEU A 31 6.19 -19.64 -9.98
N THR A 32 5.87 -19.88 -11.25
CA THR A 32 4.60 -20.48 -11.69
C THR A 32 4.68 -21.99 -11.96
N ALA A 33 5.87 -22.58 -11.91
CA ALA A 33 6.08 -24.01 -12.17
C ALA A 33 5.24 -24.95 -11.26
N THR A 34 4.84 -24.46 -10.09
CA THR A 34 4.07 -25.22 -9.07
C THR A 34 2.65 -24.70 -8.87
N GLY A 35 2.19 -23.79 -9.73
CA GLY A 35 0.84 -23.21 -9.68
C GLY A 35 0.83 -21.72 -10.02
N PRO A 36 -0.36 -21.15 -10.28
CA PRO A 36 -0.48 -19.75 -10.68
C PRO A 36 -0.12 -18.80 -9.52
N LEU A 37 0.37 -17.61 -9.87
CA LEU A 37 0.39 -16.45 -8.97
C LEU A 37 -0.94 -15.71 -9.14
N GLU A 38 -1.44 -15.10 -8.06
CA GLU A 38 -2.56 -14.17 -8.16
C GLU A 38 -2.14 -12.92 -8.94
N TYR A 39 -0.95 -12.39 -8.63
CA TYR A 39 -0.25 -11.40 -9.43
C TYR A 39 1.23 -11.32 -9.05
N LEU A 40 2.02 -10.67 -9.91
CA LEU A 40 3.41 -10.28 -9.68
C LEU A 40 3.50 -8.74 -9.50
N GLU A 41 3.84 -8.30 -8.30
CA GLU A 41 3.94 -6.89 -7.91
C GLU A 41 5.31 -6.30 -8.24
N GLN A 42 5.28 -5.16 -8.93
CA GLN A 42 6.41 -4.35 -9.38
C GLN A 42 7.64 -5.18 -9.77
N PRO A 43 7.58 -6.02 -10.82
CA PRO A 43 8.74 -6.79 -11.28
C PRO A 43 9.90 -5.89 -11.74
N CYS A 44 9.57 -4.86 -12.52
CA CYS A 44 10.54 -3.96 -13.15
C CYS A 44 10.38 -2.53 -12.66
N ARG A 45 11.36 -1.68 -12.94
CA ARG A 45 11.48 -0.35 -12.32
C ARG A 45 10.61 0.70 -13.00
N THR A 46 10.42 0.60 -14.31
CA THR A 46 9.74 1.62 -15.11
C THR A 46 8.41 1.13 -15.67
N VAL A 47 7.51 2.06 -15.98
CA VAL A 47 6.20 1.76 -16.59
C VAL A 47 6.37 1.05 -17.94
N GLU A 48 7.36 1.47 -18.72
CA GLU A 48 7.68 0.92 -20.02
C GLU A 48 8.11 -0.56 -19.92
N GLU A 49 8.99 -0.88 -18.96
CA GLU A 49 9.40 -2.25 -18.69
C GLU A 49 8.24 -3.12 -18.19
N LEU A 50 7.35 -2.58 -17.33
CA LEU A 50 6.15 -3.30 -16.89
C LEU A 50 5.22 -3.62 -18.07
N ALA A 51 4.98 -2.63 -18.94
CA ALA A 51 4.17 -2.83 -20.14
C ALA A 51 4.80 -3.86 -21.10
N GLU A 52 6.12 -3.84 -21.24
CA GLU A 52 6.87 -4.82 -22.02
C GLU A 52 6.74 -6.23 -21.44
N LEU A 53 6.94 -6.39 -20.14
CA LEU A 53 6.82 -7.67 -19.47
C LEU A 53 5.39 -8.23 -19.57
N ARG A 54 4.37 -7.40 -19.34
CA ARG A 54 2.95 -7.82 -19.37
C ARG A 54 2.54 -8.40 -20.73
N ARG A 55 3.19 -8.02 -21.82
CA ARG A 55 2.96 -8.62 -23.16
C ARG A 55 3.63 -9.99 -23.36
N GLN A 56 4.53 -10.38 -22.46
CA GLN A 56 5.35 -11.60 -22.57
C GLN A 56 4.95 -12.69 -21.59
N VAL A 57 4.08 -12.40 -20.62
CA VAL A 57 3.71 -13.34 -19.55
C VAL A 57 2.20 -13.38 -19.33
N ASP A 58 1.68 -14.54 -18.94
CA ASP A 58 0.25 -14.73 -18.64
C ASP A 58 -0.10 -14.41 -17.18
N VAL A 59 0.90 -14.15 -16.33
CA VAL A 59 0.68 -13.77 -14.92
C VAL A 59 0.27 -12.30 -14.84
N PRO A 60 -0.82 -11.95 -14.13
CA PRO A 60 -1.20 -10.56 -13.91
C PRO A 60 -0.07 -9.75 -13.28
N VAL A 61 0.17 -8.55 -13.79
CA VAL A 61 1.21 -7.64 -13.27
C VAL A 61 0.56 -6.57 -12.41
N ALA A 62 1.04 -6.39 -11.17
CA ALA A 62 0.62 -5.30 -10.30
C ALA A 62 1.67 -4.19 -10.26
N ALA A 63 1.24 -2.92 -10.20
CA ALA A 63 2.13 -1.76 -10.08
C ALA A 63 2.00 -1.10 -8.70
N ASP A 64 3.15 -0.84 -8.04
CA ASP A 64 3.27 -0.10 -6.78
C ASP A 64 4.14 1.16 -6.98
N GLU A 65 5.46 0.99 -7.05
CA GLU A 65 6.43 2.08 -7.26
C GLU A 65 6.09 2.95 -8.47
N SER A 66 5.65 2.32 -9.57
CA SER A 66 5.27 3.02 -10.79
C SER A 66 4.01 3.89 -10.66
N ILE A 67 3.25 3.73 -9.58
CA ILE A 67 2.12 4.62 -9.22
C ILE A 67 2.58 5.64 -8.18
N ARG A 68 3.08 5.16 -7.03
CA ARG A 68 3.33 6.03 -5.85
C ARG A 68 4.54 6.96 -5.97
N LYS A 69 5.47 6.70 -6.89
CA LYS A 69 6.65 7.55 -7.14
C LYS A 69 6.55 8.32 -8.47
N ALA A 70 5.47 8.16 -9.22
CA ALA A 70 5.32 8.81 -10.51
C ALA A 70 4.79 10.23 -10.35
N ASP A 71 5.28 11.14 -11.20
CA ASP A 71 4.69 12.47 -11.36
C ASP A 71 3.25 12.39 -11.90
N ASP A 72 2.96 11.32 -12.65
CA ASP A 72 1.65 11.01 -13.20
C ASP A 72 1.27 9.54 -12.88
N PRO A 73 0.51 9.31 -11.79
CA PRO A 73 0.08 7.98 -11.36
C PRO A 73 -0.77 7.23 -12.42
N LEU A 74 -1.45 7.95 -13.31
CA LEU A 74 -2.32 7.38 -14.34
C LEU A 74 -1.55 6.91 -15.58
N LYS A 75 -0.24 7.18 -15.65
CA LYS A 75 0.62 6.69 -16.74
C LYS A 75 0.60 5.17 -16.86
N VAL A 76 0.55 4.44 -15.74
CA VAL A 76 0.49 2.97 -15.70
C VAL A 76 -0.73 2.44 -16.46
N VAL A 77 -1.89 3.04 -16.21
CA VAL A 77 -3.15 2.66 -16.86
C VAL A 77 -3.11 2.99 -18.35
N ARG A 78 -2.74 4.23 -18.72
CA ARG A 78 -2.70 4.63 -20.13
C ARG A 78 -1.70 3.81 -20.96
N ALA A 79 -0.60 3.38 -20.35
CA ALA A 79 0.40 2.51 -20.97
C ALA A 79 0.00 1.01 -20.97
N HIS A 80 -1.15 0.65 -20.39
CA HIS A 80 -1.59 -0.74 -20.20
C HIS A 80 -0.52 -1.59 -19.52
N ALA A 81 0.16 -1.01 -18.53
CA ALA A 81 1.36 -1.56 -17.91
C ALA A 81 1.08 -2.49 -16.72
N ALA A 82 -0.15 -2.51 -16.21
CA ALA A 82 -0.54 -3.35 -15.08
C ALA A 82 -1.99 -3.81 -15.21
N ASP A 83 -2.27 -4.94 -14.58
CA ASP A 83 -3.60 -5.52 -14.37
C ASP A 83 -4.17 -5.16 -12.99
N VAL A 84 -3.31 -4.76 -12.05
CA VAL A 84 -3.70 -4.39 -10.68
C VAL A 84 -2.92 -3.14 -10.23
N ALA A 85 -3.60 -2.20 -9.58
CA ALA A 85 -2.99 -1.02 -8.98
C ALA A 85 -2.84 -1.19 -7.46
N VAL A 86 -1.60 -1.16 -6.95
CA VAL A 86 -1.31 -1.18 -5.52
C VAL A 86 -1.21 0.25 -5.01
N LEU A 87 -2.10 0.62 -4.09
CA LEU A 87 -2.18 1.97 -3.53
C LEU A 87 -1.83 1.95 -2.03
N LYS A 88 -0.93 2.86 -1.63
CA LYS A 88 -0.44 3.00 -0.25
C LYS A 88 -0.74 4.39 0.26
N VAL A 89 -1.42 4.49 1.41
CA VAL A 89 -1.97 5.77 1.91
C VAL A 89 -0.89 6.82 2.15
N ALA A 90 0.17 6.47 2.89
CA ALA A 90 1.19 7.43 3.28
C ALA A 90 1.99 7.98 2.07
N PRO A 91 2.50 7.13 1.14
CA PRO A 91 3.17 7.62 -0.07
C PRO A 91 2.29 8.48 -0.99
N LEU A 92 0.98 8.22 -1.05
CA LEU A 92 0.05 8.97 -1.89
C LEU A 92 -0.47 10.27 -1.24
N GLY A 93 -0.04 10.60 -0.03
CA GLY A 93 -0.43 11.84 0.64
C GLY A 93 -1.77 11.77 1.36
N GLY A 94 -2.25 10.58 1.72
CA GLY A 94 -3.42 10.38 2.56
C GLY A 94 -4.63 9.77 1.84
N ILE A 95 -5.67 9.47 2.62
CA ILE A 95 -6.84 8.72 2.18
C ILE A 95 -7.56 9.42 1.02
N SER A 96 -7.79 10.73 1.12
CA SER A 96 -8.50 11.48 0.07
C SER A 96 -7.78 11.44 -1.28
N SER A 97 -6.44 11.53 -1.26
CA SER A 97 -5.62 11.45 -2.47
C SER A 97 -5.65 10.05 -3.08
N LEU A 98 -5.54 9.02 -2.23
CA LEU A 98 -5.68 7.63 -2.66
C LEU A 98 -7.03 7.37 -3.32
N LEU A 99 -8.13 7.83 -2.71
CA LEU A 99 -9.48 7.64 -3.26
C LEU A 99 -9.66 8.39 -4.59
N ALA A 100 -9.14 9.61 -4.71
CA ALA A 100 -9.18 10.36 -5.96
C ALA A 100 -8.41 9.67 -7.10
N ILE A 101 -7.29 9.01 -6.77
CA ILE A 101 -6.55 8.18 -7.74
C ILE A 101 -7.36 6.93 -8.09
N ALA A 102 -7.92 6.24 -7.10
CA ALA A 102 -8.71 5.03 -7.31
C ALA A 102 -9.95 5.29 -8.20
N GLU A 103 -10.60 6.45 -8.08
CA GLU A 103 -11.73 6.85 -8.95
C GLU A 103 -11.34 7.04 -10.43
N GLN A 104 -10.05 7.24 -10.73
CA GLN A 104 -9.55 7.48 -12.08
C GLN A 104 -8.89 6.25 -12.72
N ILE A 105 -8.70 5.18 -11.94
CA ILE A 105 -8.10 3.92 -12.39
C ILE A 105 -9.21 2.94 -12.76
N ASP A 106 -9.10 2.31 -13.92
CA ASP A 106 -10.09 1.36 -14.46
C ASP A 106 -9.67 -0.12 -14.29
N ILE A 107 -8.57 -0.38 -13.59
CA ILE A 107 -8.12 -1.72 -13.18
C ILE A 107 -8.35 -1.94 -11.67
N PRO A 108 -8.46 -3.20 -11.21
CA PRO A 108 -8.60 -3.52 -9.79
C PRO A 108 -7.56 -2.84 -8.90
N VAL A 109 -8.01 -2.35 -7.74
CA VAL A 109 -7.18 -1.65 -6.76
C VAL A 109 -6.97 -2.52 -5.52
N VAL A 110 -5.73 -2.54 -5.02
CA VAL A 110 -5.36 -3.16 -3.74
C VAL A 110 -4.78 -2.12 -2.82
N VAL A 111 -5.32 -2.00 -1.60
CA VAL A 111 -4.71 -1.17 -0.57
C VAL A 111 -3.62 -1.96 0.15
N SER A 112 -2.45 -1.37 0.31
CA SER A 112 -1.31 -1.97 1.00
C SER A 112 -0.65 -0.97 1.96
N SER A 113 0.10 -1.48 2.93
CA SER A 113 0.93 -0.67 3.79
C SER A 113 2.30 -0.39 3.15
N ALA A 114 2.98 0.64 3.63
CA ALA A 114 4.39 0.91 3.32
C ALA A 114 5.31 0.41 4.46
N LEU A 115 4.94 -0.69 5.12
CA LEU A 115 5.45 -1.06 6.46
C LEU A 115 5.15 0.06 7.46
N ASP A 116 3.86 0.30 7.66
CA ASP A 116 3.36 1.32 8.57
C ASP A 116 3.20 0.79 10.00
N SER A 117 3.31 1.69 10.98
CA SER A 117 2.84 1.44 12.36
C SER A 117 1.32 1.28 12.41
N ALA A 118 0.77 0.89 13.55
CA ALA A 118 -0.67 0.73 13.78
C ALA A 118 -1.50 1.94 13.35
N VAL A 119 -0.93 3.16 13.40
CA VAL A 119 -1.57 4.39 12.91
C VAL A 119 -1.76 4.38 11.40
N GLY A 120 -0.71 4.05 10.65
CA GLY A 120 -0.79 4.02 9.19
C GLY A 120 -1.58 2.81 8.70
N ILE A 121 -1.53 1.67 9.40
CA ILE A 121 -2.42 0.52 9.15
C ILE A 121 -3.89 0.92 9.32
N ALA A 122 -4.25 1.65 10.39
CA ALA A 122 -5.61 2.14 10.58
C ALA A 122 -6.07 3.09 9.46
N ALA A 123 -5.16 3.93 8.94
CA ALA A 123 -5.44 4.77 7.78
C ALA A 123 -5.65 3.95 6.50
N GLY A 124 -4.84 2.91 6.28
CA GLY A 124 -5.01 1.93 5.21
C GLY A 124 -6.34 1.20 5.28
N LEU A 125 -6.73 0.70 6.46
CA LEU A 125 -8.02 0.04 6.69
C LEU A 125 -9.19 0.97 6.40
N SER A 126 -9.09 2.23 6.82
CA SER A 126 -10.10 3.26 6.54
C SER A 126 -10.21 3.56 5.03
N ALA A 127 -9.09 3.57 4.31
CA ALA A 127 -9.09 3.74 2.86
C ALA A 127 -9.71 2.54 2.14
N ALA A 128 -9.32 1.31 2.52
CA ALA A 128 -9.87 0.07 1.96
C ALA A 128 -11.39 -0.01 2.16
N ALA A 129 -11.89 0.33 3.35
CA ALA A 129 -13.33 0.34 3.65
C ALA A 129 -14.13 1.41 2.91
N ALA A 130 -13.46 2.41 2.33
CA ALA A 130 -14.09 3.46 1.52
C ALA A 130 -14.08 3.14 0.01
N LEU A 131 -13.37 2.11 -0.42
CA LEU A 131 -13.42 1.64 -1.80
C LEU A 131 -14.72 0.85 -2.05
N PRO A 132 -15.32 0.97 -3.24
CA PRO A 132 -16.59 0.30 -3.55
C PRO A 132 -16.45 -1.21 -3.68
N VAL A 133 -15.27 -1.69 -4.08
CA VAL A 133 -14.95 -3.11 -4.33
C VAL A 133 -13.53 -3.39 -3.85
N LEU A 134 -13.33 -4.57 -3.27
CA LEU A 134 -12.03 -5.12 -2.89
C LEU A 134 -11.93 -6.55 -3.44
N ASP A 135 -11.43 -6.69 -4.66
CA ASP A 135 -11.30 -8.00 -5.34
C ASP A 135 -10.19 -8.87 -4.76
N HIS A 136 -9.25 -8.23 -4.06
CA HIS A 136 -8.04 -8.84 -3.53
C HIS A 136 -7.87 -8.51 -2.04
N ALA A 137 -7.34 -9.46 -1.26
CA ALA A 137 -6.93 -9.19 0.11
C ALA A 137 -5.95 -8.01 0.20
N CYS A 138 -6.14 -7.10 1.15
CA CYS A 138 -5.29 -5.93 1.33
C CYS A 138 -3.96 -6.28 2.00
N GLY A 139 -2.88 -5.59 1.61
CA GLY A 139 -1.54 -5.73 2.20
C GLY A 139 -1.38 -5.00 3.55
N LEU A 140 -2.35 -5.15 4.46
CA LEU A 140 -2.43 -4.42 5.73
C LEU A 140 -2.09 -5.28 6.95
N GLY A 141 -1.73 -6.54 6.75
CA GLY A 141 -1.31 -7.49 7.79
C GLY A 141 0.14 -7.33 8.25
N THR A 142 0.80 -6.20 7.99
CA THR A 142 2.24 -6.04 8.24
C THR A 142 2.59 -5.64 9.68
N GLY A 143 1.61 -5.34 10.53
CA GLY A 143 1.86 -4.89 11.91
C GLY A 143 2.70 -5.88 12.72
N GLY A 144 2.49 -7.19 12.52
CA GLY A 144 3.26 -8.24 13.19
C GLY A 144 4.72 -8.38 12.74
N LEU A 145 5.18 -7.60 11.76
CA LEU A 145 6.58 -7.55 11.34
C LEU A 145 7.42 -6.63 12.25
N PHE A 146 6.79 -5.77 13.04
CA PHE A 146 7.46 -4.88 13.99
C PHE A 146 7.61 -5.56 15.36
N ALA A 147 8.76 -5.33 16.01
CA ALA A 147 8.98 -5.77 17.39
C ALA A 147 8.16 -4.96 18.39
N ASP A 148 8.04 -3.65 18.14
CA ASP A 148 7.30 -2.69 18.96
C ASP A 148 6.51 -1.73 18.07
N ASP A 149 5.40 -1.20 18.60
CA ASP A 149 4.55 -0.23 17.92
C ASP A 149 4.13 0.89 18.89
N VAL A 150 3.79 2.05 18.34
CA VAL A 150 3.34 3.24 19.06
C VAL A 150 1.90 3.10 19.59
N ALA A 151 1.17 2.06 19.20
CA ALA A 151 -0.13 1.69 19.75
C ALA A 151 -0.26 0.16 19.76
N ASP A 152 -1.35 -0.35 20.34
CA ASP A 152 -1.65 -1.78 20.23
C ASP A 152 -2.06 -2.11 18.80
N ALA A 153 -1.28 -2.95 18.14
CA ALA A 153 -1.56 -3.41 16.79
C ALA A 153 -2.77 -4.34 16.78
N ALA A 154 -3.68 -4.12 15.83
CA ALA A 154 -4.79 -5.03 15.62
C ALA A 154 -4.26 -6.39 15.12
N VAL A 155 -4.72 -7.46 15.74
CA VAL A 155 -4.39 -8.83 15.33
C VAL A 155 -5.42 -9.27 14.29
N PRO A 156 -5.00 -9.79 13.12
CA PRO A 156 -5.93 -10.37 12.15
C PRO A 156 -6.69 -11.55 12.76
N VAL A 157 -8.01 -11.60 12.56
CA VAL A 157 -8.87 -12.72 12.91
C VAL A 157 -9.51 -13.23 11.63
N ASP A 158 -9.29 -14.51 11.31
CA ASP A 158 -9.75 -15.16 10.07
C ASP A 158 -9.37 -14.36 8.80
N GLY A 159 -8.15 -13.82 8.78
CA GLY A 159 -7.64 -13.01 7.66
C GLY A 159 -8.21 -11.59 7.57
N CYS A 160 -9.03 -11.17 8.54
CA CYS A 160 -9.68 -9.86 8.56
C CYS A 160 -9.13 -8.97 9.68
N LEU A 161 -9.08 -7.66 9.41
CA LEU A 161 -8.70 -6.63 10.38
C LEU A 161 -9.86 -5.65 10.60
N PRO A 162 -10.15 -5.25 11.85
CA PRO A 162 -11.25 -4.35 12.13
C PRO A 162 -10.91 -2.90 11.74
N VAL A 163 -11.87 -2.19 11.15
CA VAL A 163 -11.72 -0.76 10.82
C VAL A 163 -11.95 0.07 12.08
N THR A 164 -10.88 0.40 12.79
CA THR A 164 -10.92 1.18 14.03
C THR A 164 -9.99 2.38 13.97
N ARG A 165 -10.26 3.38 14.81
CA ARG A 165 -9.32 4.48 15.03
C ARG A 165 -8.24 4.03 15.99
N VAL A 166 -6.99 4.32 15.65
CA VAL A 166 -5.84 4.07 16.51
C VAL A 166 -5.35 5.40 17.08
N THR A 167 -5.16 5.45 18.39
CA THR A 167 -4.54 6.57 19.09
C THR A 167 -3.18 6.11 19.60
N PRO A 168 -2.06 6.72 19.16
CA PRO A 168 -0.75 6.42 19.70
C PRO A 168 -0.67 6.64 21.21
N ASP A 169 0.00 5.73 21.90
CA ASP A 169 0.40 5.90 23.29
C ASP A 169 1.53 6.95 23.37
N PRO A 170 1.33 8.09 24.07
CA PRO A 170 2.36 9.11 24.22
C PRO A 170 3.66 8.60 24.86
N ALA A 171 3.61 7.60 25.74
CA ALA A 171 4.79 7.01 26.34
C ALA A 171 5.58 6.18 25.33
N ARG A 172 4.90 5.33 24.55
CA ARG A 172 5.55 4.54 23.47
C ARG A 172 6.12 5.45 22.38
N LEU A 173 5.40 6.52 22.00
CA LEU A 173 5.92 7.53 21.07
C LEU A 173 7.24 8.14 21.55
N ARG A 174 7.36 8.46 22.84
CA ARG A 174 8.61 8.99 23.41
C ARG A 174 9.72 7.94 23.45
N ALA A 175 9.39 6.71 23.83
CA ALA A 175 10.36 5.61 23.94
C ALA A 175 10.91 5.19 22.57
N LEU A 176 10.06 5.16 21.55
CA LEU A 176 10.39 4.77 20.18
C LEU A 176 10.84 5.94 19.29
N ALA A 177 10.99 7.14 19.86
CA ALA A 177 11.43 8.30 19.11
C ALA A 177 12.84 8.07 18.57
N ALA A 178 13.02 8.24 17.26
CA ALA A 178 14.35 8.23 16.67
C ALA A 178 15.18 9.35 17.31
N HIS A 179 16.36 9.00 17.84
CA HIS A 179 17.30 10.02 18.25
C HIS A 179 17.66 10.89 17.04
N PRO A 180 17.72 12.23 17.19
CA PRO A 180 18.25 13.07 16.14
C PRO A 180 19.63 12.52 15.78
N ARG A 181 19.86 12.16 14.51
CA ARG A 181 21.19 11.77 14.07
C ARG A 181 22.12 12.93 14.42
N GLY A 182 23.01 12.73 15.38
CA GLY A 182 24.00 13.72 15.76
C GLY A 182 24.90 13.97 14.56
N GLY A 183 24.70 15.10 13.88
CA GLY A 183 25.69 15.65 12.98
C GLY A 183 26.90 16.04 13.82
N SER A 184 28.02 15.35 13.62
CA SER A 184 29.31 15.86 14.05
C SER A 184 29.62 17.13 13.25
N GLY A 185 29.48 18.29 13.89
CA GLY A 185 30.08 19.54 13.44
C GLY A 185 29.12 20.71 13.26
N GLY A 186 29.30 21.73 14.11
CA GLY A 186 28.94 23.12 13.79
C GLY A 186 27.61 23.61 14.38
N SER A 187 27.72 24.47 15.40
CA SER A 187 26.66 25.32 15.93
C SER A 187 25.90 26.09 14.83
N THR A 188 24.56 26.12 14.89
CA THR A 188 23.72 27.33 15.07
C THR A 188 22.24 27.01 14.80
N GLY A 189 21.35 27.54 15.65
CA GLY A 189 19.96 27.88 15.29
C GLY A 189 18.90 26.77 15.39
N SER A 190 18.31 26.60 16.57
CA SER A 190 17.06 25.85 16.75
C SER A 190 15.89 26.52 16.01
N ARG A 191 15.29 25.82 15.03
CA ARG A 191 13.91 26.10 14.59
C ARG A 191 12.99 24.98 15.11
N PRO A 192 11.90 25.29 15.82
CA PRO A 192 10.98 24.27 16.28
C PRO A 192 10.20 23.69 15.09
N ALA A 193 9.99 22.37 15.12
CA ALA A 193 9.08 21.67 14.22
C ALA A 193 7.65 22.17 14.47
N THR A 194 7.14 23.00 13.56
CA THR A 194 5.74 23.42 13.57
C THR A 194 4.86 22.22 13.27
N HIS A 195 4.08 21.86 14.28
CA HIS A 195 3.02 20.86 14.33
C HIS A 195 2.13 20.84 13.08
N CYS A 196 1.89 19.62 12.58
CA CYS A 196 0.73 19.27 11.77
C CYS A 196 -0.51 19.32 12.67
N SER A 197 -1.16 20.49 12.74
CA SER A 197 -2.40 20.71 13.49
C SER A 197 -3.50 21.14 12.55
N ARG A 198 -4.03 20.20 11.75
CA ARG A 198 -5.31 20.34 11.01
C ARG A 198 -5.73 18.99 10.43
N CYS A 199 -6.46 18.19 11.22
CA CYS A 199 -7.45 17.24 10.69
C CYS A 199 -8.34 16.62 11.81
N PRO A 200 -9.36 17.33 12.30
CA PRO A 200 -10.52 16.65 12.91
C PRO A 200 -11.76 16.58 12.00
N ASP A 201 -11.87 17.42 10.97
CA ASP A 201 -13.20 17.74 10.39
C ASP A 201 -13.58 17.00 9.09
N LEU A 202 -12.69 16.21 8.49
CA LEU A 202 -12.98 15.56 7.19
C LEU A 202 -13.99 14.39 7.29
N TRP A 203 -14.09 13.74 8.45
CA TRP A 203 -15.00 12.58 8.64
C TRP A 203 -16.49 12.96 8.61
N ALA A 204 -16.83 14.18 9.06
CA ALA A 204 -18.23 14.65 9.09
C ALA A 204 -18.81 14.90 7.69
N THR A 205 -17.95 15.11 6.69
CA THR A 205 -18.36 15.44 5.32
C THR A 205 -18.67 14.19 4.49
N CYS A 206 -17.97 13.08 4.73
CA CYS A 206 -18.21 11.81 4.03
C CYS A 206 -19.55 11.16 4.45
N ARG A 207 -19.93 11.29 5.73
CA ARG A 207 -21.20 10.76 6.26
C ARG A 207 -22.45 11.43 5.65
N ARG A 208 -22.35 12.65 5.11
CA ARG A 208 -23.49 13.35 4.48
C ARG A 208 -23.77 12.94 3.04
N ARG A 209 -22.81 12.34 2.33
CA ARG A 209 -23.03 11.93 0.92
C ARG A 209 -23.71 10.56 0.76
N HIS A 210 -23.67 9.70 1.78
CA HIS A 210 -24.23 8.34 1.70
C HIS A 210 -25.62 8.11 2.32
N VAL A 211 -26.23 9.12 2.95
CA VAL A 211 -27.59 8.99 3.56
C VAL A 211 -28.69 9.61 2.67
N GLY A 212 -28.35 10.15 1.50
CA GLY A 212 -29.27 10.98 0.69
C GLY A 212 -29.90 10.38 -0.56
N ARG A 213 -29.69 9.10 -0.89
CA ARG A 213 -30.29 8.47 -2.09
C ARG A 213 -30.88 7.11 -1.75
N GLY A 214 -32.13 7.14 -1.31
CA GLY A 214 -32.90 5.94 -0.99
C GLY A 214 -34.29 6.31 -0.49
N GLN A 215 -35.10 6.95 -1.33
CA GLN A 215 -36.56 6.95 -1.28
C GLN A 215 -37.12 7.61 -2.55
N HIS A 216 -38.09 6.91 -3.16
CA HIS A 216 -38.80 7.12 -4.43
C HIS A 216 -38.18 6.44 -5.66
#